data_AF-A0A7M4E8A4-F1
#
_entry.id   AF-A0A7M4E8A4-F1
#
_cell.length_a   1.000
_cell.length_b   1.000
_cell.length_c   1.000
_cell.angle_alpha   90.00
_cell.angle_beta   90.00
_cell.angle_gamma   90.00
#
_symmetry.space_group_name_H-M   'P 1'
#
loop_
_entity.id
_entity.type
_entity.pdbx_description
1 polymer ?
#
loop_
_entity_poly.entity_id
_entity_poly.type
_entity_poly.pdbx_seq_one_letter_code
_entity_poly.pdbx_strand_id
1 'polypeptide(L)'
;MLGNVVSQIIRKGSCIDLSTKELDVRGFANYETQNIAVKAVMFITKAGIKICVDSNLKWVKQVIKYLYKKTRHRKICQAQAQGREISTNPASAIG
;
A
#
# COMPACT_ATOMS: atom_id res chain seq x y z
N MET A 1 33.80 16.11 -25.42
CA MET A 1 33.96 16.37 -23.98
C MET A 1 32.82 15.68 -23.26
N LEU A 2 33.15 14.77 -22.35
CA LEU A 2 32.23 14.03 -21.49
C LEU A 2 31.52 14.97 -20.50
N GLY A 3 30.28 14.65 -20.15
CA GLY A 3 29.58 15.22 -19.01
C GLY A 3 28.52 14.26 -18.51
N ASN A 4 28.92 13.30 -17.67
CA ASN A 4 28.00 12.42 -16.96
C ASN A 4 27.19 13.25 -15.97
N VAL A 5 25.90 13.44 -16.25
CA VAL A 5 24.96 13.98 -15.26
C VAL A 5 24.51 12.82 -14.38
N VAL A 6 25.16 12.67 -13.23
CA VAL A 6 24.66 11.83 -12.15
C VAL A 6 23.41 12.52 -11.61
N SER A 7 22.24 12.08 -12.07
CA SER A 7 20.96 12.51 -11.51
C SER A 7 20.86 11.97 -10.08
N GLN A 8 21.18 12.80 -9.09
CA GLN A 8 20.87 12.49 -7.71
C GLN A 8 19.35 12.36 -7.60
N ILE A 9 18.84 11.14 -7.44
CA ILE A 9 17.43 10.90 -7.14
C ILE A 9 17.22 11.34 -5.70
N ILE A 10 16.99 12.64 -5.51
CA ILE A 10 16.44 13.16 -4.27
C ILE A 10 15.08 12.50 -4.13
N ARG A 11 14.95 11.57 -3.18
CA ARG A 11 13.69 10.91 -2.89
C ARG A 11 12.73 11.99 -2.37
N LYS A 12 11.84 12.47 -3.24
CA LYS A 12 10.72 13.32 -2.84
C LYS A 12 9.89 12.54 -1.83
N GLY A 13 10.00 12.89 -0.54
CA GLY A 13 9.04 12.45 0.48
C GLY A 13 7.64 12.93 0.08
N SER A 14 6.58 12.27 0.56
CA SER A 14 5.16 12.56 0.24
C SER A 14 4.42 13.24 1.38
N CYS A 15 3.67 14.30 1.10
CA CYS A 15 2.72 14.93 2.03
C CYS A 15 1.49 14.04 2.28
N ILE A 16 1.67 12.91 2.97
CA ILE A 16 0.56 11.99 3.34
C ILE A 16 -0.19 12.51 4.57
N ASP A 17 0.53 13.09 5.52
CA ASP A 17 -0.03 13.61 6.77
C ASP A 17 0.09 15.14 6.78
N LEU A 18 -1.06 15.81 6.71
CA LEU A 18 -1.15 17.27 6.66
C LEU A 18 -1.25 17.83 8.07
N SER A 19 -0.41 18.84 8.38
CA SER A 19 -0.57 19.60 9.63
C SER A 19 -1.86 20.43 9.57
N THR A 20 -2.66 20.37 10.62
CA THR A 20 -3.83 21.25 10.81
C THR A 20 -3.50 22.49 11.64
N LYS A 21 -2.29 22.57 12.18
CA LYS A 21 -1.81 23.71 12.96
C LYS A 21 -1.18 24.74 12.04
N GLU A 22 -1.50 26.00 12.30
CA GLU A 22 -0.84 27.14 11.67
C GLU A 22 0.63 27.19 12.11
N LEU A 23 1.52 27.36 11.14
CA LEU A 23 2.96 27.36 11.34
C LEU A 23 3.49 28.78 11.12
N ASP A 24 4.45 29.19 11.92
CA ASP A 24 5.05 30.53 11.79
C ASP A 24 5.79 30.66 10.45
N VAL A 25 5.38 31.66 9.67
CA VAL A 25 5.85 31.89 8.30
C VAL A 25 7.31 32.31 8.23
N ARG A 26 7.85 32.87 9.31
CA ARG A 26 9.22 33.42 9.37
C ARG A 26 10.30 32.37 9.13
N GLY A 27 9.99 31.09 9.32
CA GLY A 27 10.90 29.97 9.14
C GLY A 27 10.91 29.31 7.76
N PHE A 28 10.05 29.72 6.82
CA PHE A 28 9.96 29.09 5.51
C PHE A 28 10.90 29.73 4.49
N ALA A 29 11.73 28.92 3.84
CA ALA A 29 12.65 29.38 2.80
C ALA A 29 12.12 29.17 1.37
N ASN A 30 11.37 28.09 1.12
CA ASN A 30 10.75 27.77 -0.17
C ASN A 30 9.59 26.78 0.01
N TYR A 31 8.79 26.55 -1.04
CA TYR A 31 7.74 25.54 -1.06
C TYR A 31 7.84 24.65 -2.29
N GLU A 32 7.48 23.38 -2.13
CA GLU A 32 7.32 22.43 -3.24
C GLU A 32 5.94 21.80 -3.17
N THR A 33 5.25 21.78 -4.29
CA THR A 33 4.00 21.03 -4.43
C THR A 33 4.33 19.57 -4.74
N GLN A 34 3.86 18.67 -3.90
CA GLN A 34 4.02 17.23 -4.10
C GLN A 34 2.72 16.59 -4.56
N ASN A 35 2.82 15.72 -5.57
CA ASN A 35 1.72 14.91 -6.08
C ASN A 35 2.06 13.42 -5.87
N ILE A 36 1.86 12.86 -4.66
CA ILE A 36 2.33 11.50 -4.32
C ILE A 36 1.18 10.57 -3.93
N ALA A 37 1.37 9.26 -4.19
CA ALA A 37 0.40 8.21 -3.90
C ALA A 37 0.41 7.79 -2.42
N VAL A 38 -0.76 7.91 -1.79
CA VAL A 38 -1.05 7.63 -0.37
C VAL A 38 -0.95 6.13 -0.03
N LYS A 39 -0.56 5.78 1.21
CA LYS A 39 -0.62 4.40 1.76
C LYS A 39 -2.07 3.91 1.85
N ALA A 40 -2.56 3.41 0.73
CA ALA A 40 -3.91 2.91 0.59
C ALA A 40 -3.91 1.41 0.30
N VAL A 41 -4.88 0.72 0.88
CA VAL A 41 -5.25 -0.63 0.47
C VAL A 41 -6.29 -0.48 -0.62
N MET A 42 -6.05 -1.11 -1.77
CA MET A 42 -7.01 -1.12 -2.87
C MET A 42 -7.84 -2.40 -2.81
N PHE A 43 -9.10 -2.29 -2.39
CA PHE A 43 -10.04 -3.39 -2.48
C PHE A 43 -10.63 -3.48 -3.89
N ILE A 44 -10.79 -4.71 -4.37
CA ILE A 44 -11.47 -5.01 -5.63
C ILE A 44 -12.76 -5.76 -5.31
N THR A 45 -13.91 -5.20 -5.66
CA THR A 45 -15.21 -5.84 -5.41
C THR A 45 -15.44 -7.01 -6.37
N LYS A 46 -16.45 -7.85 -6.10
CA LYS A 46 -16.82 -8.95 -7.01
C LYS A 46 -17.22 -8.45 -8.40
N ALA A 47 -17.74 -7.23 -8.51
CA ALA A 47 -18.08 -6.58 -9.76
C ALA A 47 -16.86 -5.95 -10.47
N GLY A 48 -15.65 -6.06 -9.92
CA GLY A 48 -14.41 -5.54 -10.51
C GLY A 48 -14.04 -4.10 -10.12
N ILE A 49 -14.86 -3.43 -9.30
CA ILE A 49 -14.64 -2.04 -8.88
C ILE A 49 -13.46 -1.94 -7.90
N LYS A 50 -12.52 -1.00 -8.13
CA LYS A 50 -11.33 -0.73 -7.31
C LYS A 50 -11.57 0.43 -6.33
N ILE A 51 -11.26 0.25 -5.05
CA ILE A 51 -11.49 1.24 -3.97
C ILE A 51 -10.23 1.37 -3.11
N CYS A 52 -9.60 2.55 -3.09
CA CYS A 52 -8.47 2.87 -2.22
C CYS A 52 -8.94 3.34 -0.85
N VAL A 53 -8.41 2.75 0.22
CA VAL A 53 -8.78 3.10 1.60
C VAL A 53 -7.54 3.19 2.48
N ASP A 54 -7.58 4.07 3.48
CA ASP A 54 -6.51 4.15 4.47
C ASP A 54 -6.33 2.81 5.18
N SER A 55 -5.13 2.26 5.04
CA SER A 55 -4.70 1.01 5.65
C SER A 55 -4.80 1.00 7.19
N ASN A 56 -4.85 2.17 7.83
CA ASN A 56 -4.81 2.30 9.28
C ASN A 56 -6.17 2.05 9.97
N LEU A 57 -7.26 2.17 9.24
CA LEU A 57 -8.60 2.02 9.78
C LEU A 57 -8.82 0.59 10.31
N LYS A 58 -9.38 0.49 11.53
CA LYS A 58 -9.57 -0.81 12.21
C LYS A 58 -10.43 -1.78 11.39
N TRP A 59 -11.48 -1.29 10.74
CA TRP A 59 -12.34 -2.10 9.89
C TRP A 59 -11.64 -2.58 8.62
N VAL A 60 -10.73 -1.77 8.03
CA VAL A 60 -9.94 -2.15 6.86
C VAL A 60 -9.08 -3.37 7.19
N LYS A 61 -8.40 -3.36 8.34
CA LYS A 61 -7.60 -4.49 8.82
C LYS A 61 -8.44 -5.75 9.04
N GLN A 62 -9.67 -5.61 9.54
CA GLN A 62 -10.60 -6.73 9.70
C GLN A 62 -11.03 -7.33 8.36
N VAL A 63 -11.35 -6.48 7.38
CA VAL A 63 -11.72 -6.92 6.02
C VAL A 63 -10.55 -7.66 5.36
N ILE A 64 -9.31 -7.16 5.48
CA ILE A 64 -8.11 -7.84 4.96
C ILE A 64 -7.98 -9.23 5.58
N LYS A 65 -8.13 -9.35 6.91
CA LYS A 65 -8.05 -10.64 7.61
C LYS A 65 -9.12 -11.63 7.14
N TYR A 66 -10.35 -11.15 6.95
CA TYR A 66 -11.44 -11.96 6.43
C TYR A 66 -11.15 -12.45 5.00
N LEU A 67 -10.74 -11.55 4.10
CA LEU A 67 -10.41 -11.89 2.72
C LEU A 67 -9.22 -12.86 2.62
N TYR A 68 -8.18 -12.66 3.43
CA TYR A 68 -7.04 -13.57 3.51
C TYR A 68 -7.47 -14.99 3.90
N LYS A 69 -8.29 -15.12 4.95
CA LYS A 69 -8.85 -16.42 5.36
C LYS A 69 -9.69 -17.04 4.25
N LYS A 70 -10.59 -16.27 3.63
CA LYS A 70 -11.45 -16.75 2.54
C LYS A 70 -10.66 -17.25 1.34
N THR A 71 -9.64 -16.52 0.92
CA THR A 71 -8.76 -16.90 -0.19
C THR A 71 -7.98 -18.16 0.15
N ARG A 72 -7.47 -18.29 1.39
CA ARG A 72 -6.78 -19.49 1.85
C ARG A 72 -7.68 -20.72 1.83
N HIS A 73 -8.91 -20.63 2.32
CA HIS A 73 -9.86 -21.75 2.27
C HIS A 73 -10.17 -22.14 0.82
N ARG A 74 -10.35 -21.17 -0.09
CA ARG A 74 -10.51 -21.47 -1.52
C ARG A 74 -9.31 -22.20 -2.10
N LYS A 75 -8.08 -21.77 -1.80
CA LYS A 75 -6.86 -22.46 -2.26
C LYS A 75 -6.80 -23.89 -1.72
N ILE A 76 -7.15 -24.12 -0.45
CA ILE A 76 -7.21 -25.46 0.14
C ILE A 76 -8.22 -26.34 -0.59
N CYS A 77 -9.46 -25.88 -0.79
CA CYS A 77 -10.45 -26.65 -1.55
C CYS A 77 -10.01 -26.91 -3.00
N GLN A 78 -9.32 -25.96 -3.64
CA GLN A 78 -8.77 -26.12 -4.98
C GLN A 78 -7.61 -27.12 -5.04
N ALA A 79 -6.71 -27.11 -4.06
CA ALA A 79 -5.60 -28.05 -4.02
C ALA A 79 -6.04 -29.45 -3.58
N GLN A 80 -7.10 -29.57 -2.78
CA GLN A 80 -7.76 -30.85 -2.52
C GLN A 80 -8.41 -31.42 -3.79
N ALA A 81 -9.02 -30.58 -4.63
CA ALA A 81 -9.52 -30.99 -5.94
C ALA A 81 -8.41 -31.34 -6.95
N GLN A 82 -7.17 -30.88 -6.71
CA GLN A 82 -6.00 -31.07 -7.58
C GLN A 82 -4.92 -31.99 -6.98
N GLY A 83 -5.15 -32.60 -5.82
CA GLY A 83 -4.21 -33.51 -5.15
C GLY A 83 -2.86 -32.88 -4.73
N ARG A 84 -2.80 -31.61 -4.31
CA ARG A 84 -1.57 -30.94 -3.82
C ARG A 84 -1.69 -30.45 -2.38
N GLU A 85 -0.60 -30.53 -1.60
CA GLU A 85 -0.49 -29.89 -0.27
C GLU A 85 -0.15 -28.39 -0.38
N ILE A 86 -0.78 -27.53 0.43
CA ILE A 86 -0.51 -26.07 0.46
C ILE A 86 0.14 -25.66 1.80
N SER A 87 1.29 -25.00 1.71
CA SER A 87 1.98 -24.36 2.85
C SER A 87 1.20 -23.16 3.41
N THR A 88 1.16 -23.08 4.74
CA THR A 88 0.17 -22.33 5.52
C THR A 88 0.70 -21.06 6.19
N ASN A 89 1.95 -20.67 5.92
CA ASN A 89 2.59 -19.56 6.64
C ASN A 89 2.35 -18.18 5.99
N PRO A 90 1.78 -17.20 6.74
CA PRO A 90 1.54 -15.84 6.25
C PRO A 90 2.82 -15.00 6.06
N ALA A 91 3.97 -15.45 6.58
CA ALA A 91 5.24 -14.72 6.52
C ALA A 91 6.01 -14.92 5.19
N SER A 92 5.59 -15.84 4.31
CA SER A 92 6.31 -16.17 3.07
C SER A 92 5.70 -15.54 1.81
N ALA A 93 4.70 -14.66 1.95
CA ALA A 93 4.00 -14.02 0.82
C ALA A 93 4.55 -12.62 0.46
N ILE A 94 5.66 -12.22 1.07
CA ILE A 94 6.38 -11.00 0.76
C ILE A 94 7.81 -11.42 0.41
N GLY A 95 8.04 -11.60 -0.89
CA GLY A 95 9.34 -11.77 -1.52
C GLY A 95 9.34 -10.93 -2.78
#